data_AF-Q746E1-F1
#
_entry.id   AF-Q746E1-F1
#
_cell.length_a   1.000
_cell.length_b   1.000
_cell.length_c   1.000
_cell.angle_alpha   90.00
_cell.angle_beta   90.00
_cell.angle_gamma   90.00
#
_symmetry.space_group_name_H-M   'P 1'
#
loop_
_entity.id
_entity.type
_entity.pdbx_description
1 polymer ?
#
loop_
_entity_poly.entity_id
_entity_poly.type
_entity_poly.pdbx_seq_one_letter_code
_entity_poly.pdbx_strand_id
1 'polypeptide(L)'
;MFWRRMGPEEARVRLVLLREGVRQKVGALEARLAKRKAPLEKALKEYRGVLEHLRRLEAEGRYPEAVLRPALAREELRIRYAEGEIARLEEAHRQAVAQLVSRARLKAARLAALAQMEEALDRFFPTPETKEEAHA
;
A
#
# COMPACT_ATOMS: atom_id res chain seq x y z
N MET A 1 27.09 17.08 28.37
CA MET A 1 26.99 16.56 26.98
C MET A 1 26.76 17.73 26.04
N PHE A 2 27.79 18.12 25.28
CA PHE A 2 27.66 19.12 24.23
C PHE A 2 26.85 18.53 23.07
N TRP A 3 25.56 18.81 23.03
CA TRP A 3 24.83 18.71 21.78
C TRP A 3 25.47 19.75 20.85
N ARG A 4 26.27 19.30 19.88
CA ARG A 4 26.80 20.18 18.82
C ARG A 4 25.59 20.85 18.20
N ARG A 5 25.42 22.16 18.44
CA ARG A 5 24.36 22.95 17.79
C ARG A 5 24.56 22.79 16.29
N MET A 6 23.58 22.18 15.63
CA MET A 6 23.59 22.01 14.18
C MET A 6 23.10 23.31 13.58
N GLY A 7 23.77 23.79 12.53
CA GLY A 7 23.29 24.98 11.82
C GLY A 7 21.93 24.69 11.17
N PRO A 8 21.02 25.68 11.08
CA PRO A 8 19.70 25.51 10.48
C PRO A 8 19.77 25.05 9.02
N GLU A 9 20.76 25.53 8.26
CA GLU A 9 20.98 25.09 6.88
C GLU A 9 21.42 23.63 6.77
N GLU A 10 22.29 23.16 7.68
CA GLU A 10 22.69 21.75 7.71
C GLU A 10 21.50 20.84 8.03
N ALA A 11 20.63 21.26 8.95
CA ALA A 11 19.41 20.54 9.28
C ALA A 11 18.42 20.51 8.11
N ARG A 12 18.23 21.62 7.38
CA ARG A 12 17.41 21.67 6.16
C ARG A 12 17.88 20.68 5.11
N VAL A 13 19.17 20.66 4.81
CA VAL A 13 19.74 19.69 3.86
C VAL A 13 19.46 18.25 4.29
N ARG A 14 19.65 17.94 5.57
CA ARG A 14 19.37 16.59 6.11
C ARG A 14 17.89 16.23 6.08
N LEU A 15 16.98 17.18 6.30
CA LEU A 15 15.53 16.98 6.18
C LEU A 15 15.13 16.68 4.73
N VAL A 16 15.69 17.40 3.76
CA VAL A 16 15.46 17.14 2.32
C VAL A 16 15.96 15.75 1.94
N LEU A 17 17.17 15.38 2.34
CA LEU A 17 17.73 14.04 2.10
C LEU A 17 16.89 12.94 2.75
N LEU A 18 16.39 13.17 3.96
CA LEU A 18 15.51 12.24 4.65
C LEU A 18 14.18 12.06 3.90
N ARG A 19 13.59 13.15 3.41
CA ARG A 19 12.36 13.12 2.62
C ARG A 19 12.54 12.32 1.33
N GLU A 20 13.61 12.58 0.59
CA GLU A 20 13.89 11.88 -0.66
C GLU A 20 14.17 10.38 -0.41
N GLY A 21 14.95 10.06 0.63
CA GLY A 21 15.18 8.66 1.01
C GLY A 21 13.91 7.92 1.43
N VAL A 22 12.95 8.60 2.08
CA VAL A 22 11.63 8.02 2.39
C VAL A 22 10.82 7.82 1.12
N ARG A 23 10.79 8.81 0.22
CA ARG A 23 10.10 8.73 -1.07
C ARG A 23 10.57 7.52 -1.88
N GLN A 24 11.88 7.32 -2.01
CA GLN A 24 12.46 6.17 -2.72
C GLN A 24 12.05 4.84 -2.09
N LYS A 25 12.07 4.75 -0.75
CA LYS A 25 11.65 3.54 -0.04
C LYS A 25 10.16 3.25 -0.20
N VAL A 26 9.31 4.28 -0.18
CA VAL A 26 7.88 4.13 -0.48
C VAL A 26 7.69 3.62 -1.90
N GLY A 27 8.35 4.23 -2.90
CA GLY A 27 8.30 3.75 -4.28
C GLY A 27 8.77 2.30 -4.45
N ALA A 28 9.79 1.87 -3.71
CA ALA A 28 10.22 0.48 -3.70
C ALA A 28 9.17 -0.46 -3.08
N LEU A 29 8.48 -0.04 -2.02
CA LEU A 29 7.37 -0.78 -1.42
C LEU A 29 6.17 -0.87 -2.36
N GLU A 30 5.85 0.19 -3.10
CA GLU A 30 4.80 0.23 -4.12
C GLU A 30 5.13 -0.72 -5.28
N ALA A 31 6.36 -0.67 -5.80
CA ALA A 31 6.82 -1.58 -6.85
C ALA A 31 6.78 -3.05 -6.39
N ARG A 32 7.14 -3.32 -5.13
CA ARG A 32 7.05 -4.67 -4.55
C ARG A 32 5.60 -5.12 -4.41
N LEU A 33 4.68 -4.24 -3.99
CA LEU A 33 3.26 -4.53 -3.93
C LEU A 33 2.72 -4.86 -5.33
N ALA A 34 2.99 -4.01 -6.32
CA ALA A 34 2.56 -4.20 -7.70
C ALA A 34 3.05 -5.54 -8.28
N LYS A 35 4.33 -5.87 -8.06
CA LYS A 35 4.91 -7.16 -8.50
C LYS A 35 4.20 -8.37 -7.89
N ARG A 36 3.76 -8.27 -6.63
CA ARG A 36 3.05 -9.37 -5.94
C ARG A 36 1.57 -9.43 -6.30
N LYS A 37 0.93 -8.27 -6.54
CA LYS A 37 -0.48 -8.18 -6.94
C LYS A 37 -0.72 -8.63 -8.38
N ALA A 38 0.17 -8.31 -9.31
CA ALA A 38 0.02 -8.60 -10.74
C ALA A 38 -0.41 -10.06 -11.07
N PRO A 39 0.22 -11.12 -10.52
CA PRO A 39 -0.23 -12.48 -10.79
C PRO A 39 -1.61 -12.79 -10.20
N LEU A 40 -1.96 -12.22 -9.04
CA LEU A 40 -3.27 -12.42 -8.41
C LEU A 40 -4.38 -11.70 -9.17
N GLU A 41 -4.12 -10.50 -9.67
CA GLU A 41 -5.05 -9.75 -10.53
C GLU A 41 -5.29 -10.46 -11.86
N LYS A 42 -4.22 -11.04 -12.45
CA LYS A 42 -4.33 -11.89 -13.63
C LYS A 42 -5.20 -13.12 -13.34
N ALA A 43 -4.92 -13.84 -12.26
CA ALA A 43 -5.70 -15.00 -11.86
C ALA A 43 -7.17 -14.66 -11.60
N LEU A 44 -7.45 -13.52 -10.96
CA LEU A 44 -8.81 -13.03 -10.75
C LEU A 44 -9.57 -12.80 -12.06
N LYS A 45 -8.91 -12.19 -13.05
CA LYS A 45 -9.52 -12.00 -14.37
C LYS A 45 -9.88 -13.35 -15.01
N GLU A 46 -9.00 -14.33 -14.92
CA GLU A 46 -9.24 -15.69 -15.43
C GLU A 46 -10.38 -16.38 -14.67
N TYR A 47 -10.36 -16.38 -13.34
CA TYR A 47 -11.41 -17.00 -12.53
C TYR A 47 -12.78 -16.36 -12.75
N ARG A 48 -12.84 -15.03 -12.87
CA ARG A 48 -14.09 -14.32 -13.20
C ARG A 48 -14.61 -14.71 -14.58
N GLY A 49 -13.74 -14.82 -15.58
CA GLY A 49 -14.13 -15.29 -16.91
C GLY A 49 -14.67 -16.73 -16.91
N VAL A 50 -14.04 -17.63 -16.14
CA VAL A 50 -14.53 -19.01 -15.97
C VAL A 50 -15.87 -19.03 -15.25
N LEU A 51 -16.03 -18.25 -14.17
CA LEU A 51 -17.29 -18.17 -13.43
C LEU A 51 -18.44 -17.67 -14.32
N GLU A 52 -18.20 -16.63 -15.13
CA GLU A 52 -19.17 -16.14 -16.10
C GLU A 52 -19.54 -17.21 -17.12
N HIS A 53 -18.56 -17.95 -17.64
CA HIS A 53 -18.82 -19.05 -18.57
C HIS A 53 -19.66 -20.15 -17.93
N LEU A 54 -19.35 -20.56 -16.70
CA LEU A 54 -20.12 -21.57 -15.97
C LEU A 54 -21.56 -21.11 -15.70
N ARG A 55 -21.77 -19.84 -15.35
CA ARG A 55 -23.12 -19.25 -15.18
C ARG A 55 -23.92 -19.23 -16.48
N ARG A 56 -23.27 -19.02 -17.63
CA ARG A 56 -23.93 -19.15 -18.94
C ARG A 56 -24.37 -20.59 -19.20
N LEU A 57 -23.52 -21.57 -18.92
CA LEU A 57 -23.86 -22.99 -19.10
C LEU A 57 -25.01 -23.44 -18.18
N GLU A 58 -25.07 -22.89 -16.96
CA GLU A 58 -26.19 -23.08 -16.03
C GLU A 58 -27.49 -22.49 -16.61
N ALA A 59 -27.46 -21.25 -17.10
CA ALA A 59 -28.61 -20.60 -17.71
C ALA A 59 -29.10 -21.31 -18.99
N GLU A 60 -28.19 -21.89 -19.76
CA GLU A 60 -28.51 -22.67 -20.96
C GLU A 60 -29.10 -24.05 -20.65
N GLY A 61 -29.07 -24.51 -19.39
CA GLY A 61 -29.60 -25.81 -18.96
C GLY A 61 -28.89 -27.02 -19.58
N ARG A 62 -27.70 -26.81 -20.17
CA ARG A 62 -26.99 -27.84 -20.94
C ARG A 62 -26.33 -28.92 -20.09
N TYR A 63 -26.16 -28.68 -18.79
CA TYR A 63 -25.49 -29.60 -17.87
C TYR A 63 -26.32 -29.85 -16.60
N PRO A 64 -26.21 -31.06 -16.02
CA PRO A 64 -26.85 -31.35 -14.74
C PRO A 64 -26.34 -30.42 -13.62
N GLU A 65 -27.27 -29.92 -12.83
CA GLU A 65 -26.99 -28.99 -11.71
C GLU A 65 -25.99 -29.59 -10.69
N ALA A 66 -26.06 -30.90 -10.45
CA ALA A 66 -25.16 -31.62 -9.56
C ALA A 66 -23.68 -31.55 -10.00
N VAL A 67 -23.41 -31.32 -11.29
CA VAL A 67 -22.05 -31.18 -11.84
C VAL A 67 -21.62 -29.70 -11.87
N LEU A 68 -22.54 -28.80 -12.20
CA LEU A 68 -22.27 -27.35 -12.30
C LEU A 68 -22.08 -26.67 -10.95
N ARG A 69 -22.91 -26.98 -9.95
CA ARG A 69 -22.86 -26.33 -8.63
C ARG A 69 -21.49 -26.45 -7.94
N PRO A 70 -20.84 -27.63 -7.87
CA PRO A 70 -19.50 -27.73 -7.31
C PRO A 70 -18.46 -26.91 -8.07
N ALA A 71 -18.57 -26.82 -9.39
CA ALA A 71 -17.64 -26.05 -10.22
C ALA A 71 -17.79 -24.54 -9.97
N LEU A 72 -19.03 -24.03 -9.92
CA LEU A 72 -19.35 -22.66 -9.57
C LEU A 72 -18.81 -22.30 -8.18
N ALA A 73 -19.12 -23.11 -7.17
CA ALA A 73 -18.67 -22.89 -5.80
C ALA A 73 -17.13 -22.86 -5.68
N ARG A 74 -16.43 -23.72 -6.44
CA ARG A 74 -14.97 -23.74 -6.47
C ARG A 74 -14.40 -22.45 -7.05
N GLU A 75 -14.92 -21.96 -8.17
CA GLU A 75 -14.42 -20.71 -8.77
C GLU A 75 -14.74 -19.50 -7.89
N GLU A 76 -15.93 -19.45 -7.26
CA GLU A 76 -16.24 -18.41 -6.28
C GLU A 76 -15.30 -18.43 -5.08
N LEU A 77 -14.93 -19.62 -4.57
CA LEU A 77 -13.97 -19.74 -3.48
C LEU A 77 -12.57 -19.25 -3.91
N ARG A 78 -12.12 -19.59 -5.12
CA ARG A 78 -10.83 -19.12 -5.67
C ARG A 78 -10.78 -17.60 -5.80
N ILE A 79 -11.88 -16.99 -6.27
CA ILE A 79 -12.01 -15.54 -6.36
C ILE A 79 -11.90 -14.91 -4.96
N ARG A 80 -12.68 -15.39 -3.98
CA ARG A 80 -12.63 -14.86 -2.60
C ARG A 80 -11.24 -14.99 -1.99
N TYR A 81 -10.55 -16.11 -2.24
CA TYR A 81 -9.18 -16.31 -1.77
C TYR A 81 -8.23 -15.28 -2.39
N ALA A 82 -8.24 -15.11 -3.72
CA ALA A 82 -7.35 -14.17 -4.39
C ALA A 82 -7.64 -12.71 -4.00
N GLU A 83 -8.91 -12.32 -3.84
CA GLU A 83 -9.31 -11.01 -3.32
C GLU A 83 -8.81 -10.79 -1.88
N GLY A 84 -8.96 -11.79 -1.01
CA GLY A 84 -8.45 -11.75 0.36
C GLY A 84 -6.93 -11.62 0.43
N GLU A 85 -6.20 -12.33 -0.42
CA GLU A 85 -4.74 -12.21 -0.50
C GLU A 85 -4.30 -10.83 -1.00
N ILE A 86 -4.98 -10.26 -1.99
CA ILE A 86 -4.71 -8.88 -2.43
C ILE A 86 -4.93 -7.90 -1.28
N ALA A 87 -6.07 -8.00 -0.58
CA ALA A 87 -6.38 -7.12 0.55
C ALA A 87 -5.32 -7.22 1.67
N ARG A 88 -4.83 -8.43 1.98
CA ARG A 88 -3.74 -8.65 2.94
C ARG A 88 -2.44 -7.99 2.49
N LEU A 89 -2.10 -8.07 1.21
CA LEU A 89 -0.90 -7.43 0.65
C LEU A 89 -0.99 -5.90 0.74
N GLU A 90 -2.15 -5.34 0.43
CA GLU A 90 -2.41 -3.90 0.52
C GLU A 90 -2.34 -3.41 1.96
N GLU A 91 -2.92 -4.13 2.91
CA GLU A 91 -2.86 -3.79 4.33
C GLU A 91 -1.42 -3.84 4.86
N ALA A 92 -0.68 -4.90 4.53
CA ALA A 92 0.74 -5.00 4.88
C ALA A 92 1.57 -3.85 4.29
N HIS A 93 1.25 -3.43 3.06
CA HIS A 93 1.87 -2.26 2.44
C HIS A 93 1.53 -0.96 3.19
N ARG A 94 0.24 -0.71 3.50
CA ARG A 94 -0.20 0.46 4.28
C ARG A 94 0.54 0.55 5.61
N GLN A 95 0.62 -0.56 6.34
CA GLN A 95 1.33 -0.63 7.62
C GLN A 95 2.83 -0.35 7.46
N ALA A 96 3.48 -0.93 6.44
CA ALA A 96 4.90 -0.70 6.19
C ALA A 96 5.20 0.77 5.85
N VAL A 97 4.37 1.40 5.03
CA VAL A 97 4.49 2.83 4.69
C VAL A 97 4.26 3.70 5.92
N ALA A 98 3.21 3.43 6.71
CA ALA A 98 2.91 4.18 7.93
C ALA A 98 4.07 4.11 8.95
N GLN A 99 4.64 2.92 9.17
CA GLN A 99 5.81 2.75 10.05
C GLN A 99 7.04 3.51 9.52
N LEU A 100 7.29 3.48 8.22
CA LEU A 100 8.40 4.19 7.60
C LEU A 100 8.25 5.71 7.78
N VAL A 101 7.06 6.25 7.50
CA VAL A 101 6.75 7.68 7.64
C VAL A 101 6.84 8.11 9.11
N SER A 102 6.29 7.32 10.04
CA SER A 102 6.38 7.61 11.49
C SER A 102 7.83 7.69 11.97
N ARG A 103 8.67 6.72 11.57
CA ARG A 103 10.12 6.75 11.88
C ARG A 103 10.82 7.97 11.27
N ALA A 104 10.42 8.38 10.07
CA ALA A 104 10.96 9.57 9.43
C ALA A 104 10.55 10.85 10.16
N ARG A 105 9.27 10.98 10.56
CA ARG A 105 8.77 12.10 11.37
C ARG A 105 9.54 12.25 12.67
N LEU A 106 9.79 11.17 13.39
CA LEU A 106 10.59 11.21 14.62
C LEU A 106 12.02 11.70 14.37
N LYS A 107 12.66 11.23 13.29
CA LYS A 107 14.00 11.70 12.90
C LYS A 107 13.99 13.17 12.51
N ALA A 108 12.99 13.61 11.77
CA ALA A 108 12.81 14.99 11.37
C ALA A 108 12.62 15.91 12.58
N ALA A 109 11.77 15.53 13.54
CA ALA A 109 11.55 16.27 14.78
C ALA A 109 12.85 16.43 15.59
N ARG A 110 13.65 15.37 15.69
CA ARG A 110 14.97 15.42 16.36
C ARG A 110 15.93 16.37 15.65
N LEU A 111 15.98 16.35 14.32
CA LEU A 111 16.82 17.25 13.53
C LEU A 111 16.38 18.71 13.70
N ALA A 112 15.07 18.99 13.67
CA ALA A 112 14.53 20.33 13.87
C ALA A 112 14.83 20.87 15.27
N ALA A 113 14.65 20.05 16.31
CA ALA A 113 14.97 20.42 17.69
C ALA A 113 16.48 20.74 17.88
N LEU A 114 17.37 19.99 17.23
CA LEU A 114 18.81 20.20 17.30
C LEU A 114 19.29 21.49 16.64
N ALA A 115 18.53 21.97 15.66
CA ALA A 115 18.79 23.19 14.93
C ALA A 115 17.95 24.38 15.39
N GLN A 116 17.14 24.20 16.45
CA GLN A 116 16.20 25.22 16.95
C GLN A 116 15.26 25.76 15.86
N MET A 117 14.83 24.89 14.94
CA MET A 117 13.97 25.25 13.83
C MET A 117 12.50 25.07 14.20
N GLU A 118 11.71 26.13 14.11
CA GLU A 118 10.23 26.10 14.15
C GLU A 118 9.66 25.83 12.73
N GLU A 119 10.17 24.82 12.02
CA GLU A 119 9.59 24.42 10.73
C GLU A 119 8.51 23.36 10.94
N ALA A 120 7.33 23.58 10.33
CA ALA A 120 6.20 22.66 10.38
C ALA A 120 6.56 21.32 9.71
N LEU A 121 6.88 20.32 10.53
CA LEU A 121 7.24 18.95 10.12
C LEU A 121 6.20 18.32 9.18
N ASP A 122 4.94 18.76 9.28
CA ASP A 122 3.83 18.31 8.44
C ASP A 122 4.01 18.66 6.95
N ARG A 123 4.74 19.74 6.61
CA ARG A 123 5.11 20.03 5.21
C ARG A 123 6.08 19.02 4.63
N PHE A 124 6.94 18.42 5.46
CA PHE A 124 7.98 17.50 5.01
C PHE A 124 7.52 16.04 5.05
N PHE A 125 6.64 15.69 5.98
CA PHE A 125 6.15 14.32 6.19
C PHE A 125 4.67 14.31 6.60
N PRO A 126 3.72 14.53 5.68
CA PRO A 126 2.29 14.57 6.01
C PRO A 126 1.83 13.26 6.65
N THR A 127 0.94 13.34 7.64
CA THR A 127 0.25 12.14 8.18
C THR A 127 -0.70 11.58 7.12
N PRO A 128 -0.99 10.26 7.16
CA PRO A 128 -1.99 9.67 6.27
C PRO A 128 -3.36 10.36 6.36
N GLU A 129 -3.75 10.90 7.52
CA GLU A 129 -4.98 11.68 7.71
C GLU A 129 -4.98 12.99 6.90
N THR A 130 -3.85 13.72 6.87
CA THR A 130 -3.74 14.98 6.09
C THR A 130 -3.73 14.81 4.57
N LYS A 131 -3.72 13.57 4.03
CA LYS A 131 -3.90 13.35 2.59
C LYS A 131 -5.37 13.39 2.15
N GLU A 132 -6.32 13.14 3.05
CA GLU A 132 -7.76 13.19 2.71
C GLU A 132 -8.26 14.62 2.54
N GLU A 133 -7.65 15.61 3.22
CA GLU A 133 -8.03 17.03 3.10
C GLU A 133 -7.41 17.74 1.88
N ALA A 134 -6.37 17.18 1.26
CA ALA A 134 -5.69 17.82 0.11
C ALA A 134 -6.37 17.51 -1.25
N HIS A 135 -7.42 16.70 -1.24
CA HIS A 135 -8.15 16.27 -2.45
C HIS A 135 -9.66 16.55 -2.37
N ALA A 136 -10.13 17.34 -1.39
CA ALA A 136 -11.47 17.92 -1.35
C ALA A 136 -11.45 19.34 -1.94
#